data_AF-A0A832S8T6-F1
#
_entry.id   AF-A0A832S8T6-F1
#
_cell.length_a   1.000
_cell.length_b   1.000
_cell.length_c   1.000
_cell.angle_alpha   90.00
_cell.angle_beta   90.00
_cell.angle_gamma   90.00
#
_symmetry.space_group_name_H-M   'P 1'
#
loop_
_entity.id
_entity.type
_entity.pdbx_description
1 polymer ?
#
loop_
_entity_poly.entity_id
_entity_poly.type
_entity_poly.pdbx_seq_one_letter_code
_entity_poly.pdbx_strand_id
1 'polypeptide(L)'
;MLIRTALDLPQVQRNLVKKAIKETFGIEIQARFETAPDLVSGIELTANGQKVAWSIEDYLTSMEKSINELLKAQPEGEIRTEPELRPEKNLDKTSPA
;
A
#
# COMPACT_ATOMS: atom_id res chain seq x y z
N MET A 1 6.90 31.12 -3.33
CA MET A 1 6.40 29.74 -3.54
C MET A 1 7.06 28.83 -2.52
N LEU A 2 6.28 27.91 -1.95
CA LEU A 2 6.74 26.94 -0.96
C LEU A 2 6.55 25.53 -1.52
N ILE A 3 7.56 24.67 -1.36
CA ILE A 3 7.53 23.26 -1.71
C ILE A 3 7.81 22.45 -0.45
N ARG A 4 6.86 21.62 -0.02
CA ARG A 4 6.99 20.74 1.14
C ARG A 4 7.17 19.31 0.67
N THR A 5 8.10 18.58 1.26
CA THR A 5 8.39 17.19 0.90
C THR A 5 8.45 16.30 2.14
N ALA A 6 7.92 15.08 2.04
CA ALA A 6 7.91 14.12 3.15
C ALA A 6 9.31 13.82 3.71
N LEU A 7 10.29 13.77 2.80
CA LEU A 7 11.68 13.50 3.08
C LEU A 7 12.53 14.69 2.65
N ASP A 8 13.74 14.81 3.20
CA ASP A 8 14.67 15.82 2.74
C ASP A 8 15.05 15.56 1.28
N LEU A 9 15.04 16.63 0.48
CA LEU A 9 15.29 16.55 -0.96
C LEU A 9 16.74 16.96 -1.24
N PRO A 10 17.62 16.09 -1.77
CA PRO A 10 18.96 16.50 -2.19
C PRO A 10 18.94 17.63 -3.22
N GLN A 11 20.01 18.43 -3.28
CA GLN A 11 20.09 19.61 -4.16
C GLN A 11 19.81 19.28 -5.64
N VAL A 12 20.26 18.11 -6.12
CA VAL A 12 19.98 17.62 -7.48
C VAL A 12 18.47 17.50 -7.73
N GLN A 13 17.74 16.91 -6.79
CA GLN A 13 16.29 16.75 -6.89
C GLN A 13 15.56 18.10 -6.78
N ARG A 14 16.02 19.01 -5.90
CA ARG A 14 15.49 20.39 -5.84
C ARG A 14 15.63 21.10 -7.18
N ASN A 15 16.76 20.92 -7.87
CA ASN A 15 16.99 21.50 -9.19
C ASN A 15 16.07 20.90 -10.26
N LEU A 16 15.83 19.58 -10.21
CA LEU A 16 14.87 18.93 -11.11
C LEU A 16 13.45 19.46 -10.92
N VAL A 17 13.00 19.63 -9.67
CA VAL A 17 11.69 20.21 -9.36
C VAL A 17 11.58 21.65 -9.88
N LYS A 18 12.60 22.48 -9.64
CA LYS A 18 12.63 23.86 -10.17
C LYS A 18 12.57 23.89 -11.70
N LYS A 19 13.32 23.00 -12.36
CA LYS A 19 13.34 22.85 -13.82
C LYS A 19 11.95 22.45 -14.34
N ALA A 20 11.32 21.44 -13.75
CA ALA A 20 9.98 21.00 -14.14
C ALA A 20 8.94 22.13 -14.00
N ILE A 21 9.01 22.93 -12.93
CA ILE A 21 8.14 24.09 -12.75
C ILE A 21 8.40 25.15 -13.83
N LYS A 22 9.66 25.44 -14.14
CA LYS A 22 10.03 26.37 -15.22
C LYS A 22 9.52 25.90 -16.58
N GLU A 23 9.65 24.61 -16.89
CA GLU A 23 9.17 24.04 -18.15
C GLU A 23 7.64 24.01 -18.23
N THR A 24 6.96 23.74 -17.12
CA THR A 24 5.49 23.64 -17.06
C THR A 24 4.81 25.01 -17.10
N PHE A 25 5.35 25.98 -16.37
CA PHE A 25 4.70 27.28 -16.15
C PHE A 25 5.42 28.46 -16.83
N GLY A 26 6.59 28.23 -17.44
CA GLY A 26 7.38 29.26 -18.11
C GLY A 26 8.02 30.29 -17.18
N ILE A 27 8.07 30.02 -15.87
CA ILE A 27 8.53 30.98 -14.85
C ILE A 27 9.80 30.51 -14.15
N GLU A 28 10.71 31.46 -13.90
CA GLU A 28 11.82 31.27 -12.98
C GLU A 28 11.29 31.44 -11.55
N ILE A 29 11.56 30.46 -10.67
CA ILE A 29 11.03 30.49 -9.31
C ILE A 29 12.15 30.49 -8.27
N GLN A 30 11.99 31.35 -7.26
CA GLN A 30 12.65 31.18 -5.97
C GLN A 30 11.73 30.36 -5.04
N ALA A 31 11.87 29.03 -5.12
CA ALA A 31 11.20 28.12 -4.19
C ALA A 31 11.98 27.97 -2.90
N ARG A 32 11.26 28.10 -1.78
CA ARG A 32 11.68 27.55 -0.49
C ARG A 32 11.26 26.09 -0.42
N PHE A 33 12.13 25.27 0.13
CA PHE A 33 11.88 23.85 0.33
C PHE A 33 11.88 23.55 1.82
N GLU A 34 10.89 22.82 2.29
CA GLU A 34 10.73 22.44 3.70
C GLU A 34 10.43 20.94 3.79
N THR A 35 11.02 20.27 4.78
CA THR A 35 10.70 18.87 5.09
C THR A 35 9.47 18.85 5.99
N ALA A 36 8.48 18.06 5.59
CA ALA A 36 7.20 17.92 6.24
C ALA A 36 6.89 16.43 6.41
N PRO A 37 7.41 15.77 7.47
CA PRO A 37 7.24 14.32 7.65
C PRO A 37 5.78 13.87 7.79
N ASP A 38 4.87 14.81 8.08
CA ASP A 38 3.42 14.65 8.09
C ASP A 38 2.83 14.42 6.68
N LEU A 39 3.55 14.77 5.60
CA LEU A 39 3.21 14.34 4.25
C LEU A 39 3.50 12.83 4.11
N VAL A 40 2.48 12.03 3.81
CA VAL A 40 2.65 10.60 3.47
C VAL A 40 3.34 10.50 2.11
N SER A 41 4.67 10.37 2.13
CA SER A 41 5.55 10.18 0.96
C SER A 41 5.14 10.96 -0.29
N GLY A 42 5.09 12.29 -0.17
CA GLY A 42 4.58 13.19 -1.20
C GLY A 42 5.34 14.51 -1.36
N ILE A 43 4.92 15.29 -2.36
CA ILE A 43 5.38 16.65 -2.66
C ILE A 43 4.16 17.56 -2.70
N GLU A 44 4.20 18.67 -1.95
CA GLU A 44 3.18 19.72 -1.96
C GLU A 44 3.79 21.03 -2.44
N LEU A 45 3.18 21.66 -3.43
CA LEU A 45 3.51 22.99 -3.94
C LEU A 45 2.40 23.97 -3.54
N THR A 46 2.80 25.07 -2.92
CA THR A 46 1.90 26.18 -2.55
C THR A 46 2.39 27.49 -3.14
N ALA A 47 1.51 28.18 -3.88
CA ALA A 47 1.77 29.49 -4.46
C ALA A 47 0.47 30.32 -4.52
N ASN A 48 0.54 31.60 -4.15
CA ASN A 48 -0.58 32.56 -4.24
C ASN A 48 -1.90 32.04 -3.63
N GLY A 49 -1.83 31.32 -2.51
CA GLY A 49 -3.01 30.74 -1.85
C GLY A 49 -3.57 29.48 -2.52
N GLN A 50 -2.98 29.04 -3.64
CA GLN A 50 -3.32 27.79 -4.31
C GLN A 50 -2.33 26.69 -3.94
N LYS A 51 -2.84 25.45 -3.91
CA LYS A 51 -2.09 24.27 -3.47
C LYS A 51 -2.26 23.12 -4.46
N VAL A 52 -1.14 22.53 -4.86
CA VAL A 52 -1.07 21.30 -5.65
C VAL A 52 -0.29 20.29 -4.82
N ALA A 53 -0.93 19.20 -4.42
CA ALA A 53 -0.31 18.16 -3.61
C ALA A 53 -0.40 16.81 -4.32
N TRP A 54 0.67 16.03 -4.26
CA TRP A 54 0.70 14.64 -4.68
C TRP A 54 1.26 13.81 -3.52
N SER A 55 0.50 12.81 -3.07
CA SER A 55 0.85 11.90 -1.98
C SER A 55 0.64 10.45 -2.44
N ILE A 56 1.42 9.52 -1.88
CA ILE A 56 1.24 8.08 -2.12
C ILE A 56 0.03 7.49 -1.36
N GLU A 57 -0.65 8.28 -0.54
CA GLU A 57 -1.76 7.83 0.31
C GLU A 57 -2.83 7.05 -0.47
N ASP A 58 -3.25 7.56 -1.63
CA ASP A 58 -4.24 6.89 -2.48
C ASP A 58 -3.75 5.53 -2.99
N TYR A 59 -2.47 5.43 -3.34
CA TYR A 59 -1.86 4.19 -3.81
C TYR A 59 -1.78 3.17 -2.67
N LEU A 60 -1.39 3.59 -1.46
CA LEU A 60 -1.36 2.72 -0.28
C LEU A 60 -2.77 2.25 0.10
N THR A 61 -3.76 3.13 0.05
CA THR A 61 -5.17 2.80 0.33
C THR A 61 -5.71 1.77 -0.65
N SER A 62 -5.40 1.94 -1.95
CA SER A 62 -5.79 1.00 -3.00
C SER A 62 -5.11 -0.36 -2.83
N MET A 63 -3.83 -0.37 -2.43
CA MET A 63 -3.08 -1.59 -2.14
C MET A 63 -3.65 -2.34 -0.94
N GLU A 64 -3.89 -1.64 0.18
CA GLU A 64 -4.50 -2.22 1.38
C GLU A 64 -5.83 -2.89 1.05
N LYS A 65 -6.70 -2.20 0.29
CA LYS A 65 -7.97 -2.75 -0.15
C LYS A 65 -7.77 -4.04 -0.96
N SER A 66 -6.82 -4.05 -1.89
CA SER A 66 -6.53 -5.22 -2.73
C SER A 66 -6.05 -6.42 -1.91
N ILE A 67 -5.21 -6.19 -0.90
CA ILE A 67 -4.74 -7.23 0.02
C ILE A 67 -5.90 -7.76 0.87
N ASN A 68 -6.74 -6.87 1.41
CA ASN A 68 -7.90 -7.26 2.21
C ASN A 68 -8.88 -8.13 1.42
N GLU A 69 -9.14 -7.79 0.16
CA GLU A 69 -9.99 -8.62 -0.70
C GLU A 69 -9.36 -9.99 -1.01
N LEU A 70 -8.04 -10.05 -1.22
CA LEU A 70 -7.34 -11.34 -1.40
C LEU A 70 -7.42 -12.22 -0.15
N LEU A 71 -7.32 -11.63 1.05
CA LEU A 71 -7.43 -12.36 2.32
C LEU A 71 -8.85 -12.88 2.57
N LYS A 72 -9.89 -12.08 2.26
CA LYS A 72 -11.30 -12.52 2.35
C LYS A 72 -11.65 -13.61 1.33
N ALA A 73 -10.96 -13.64 0.19
CA ALA A 73 -11.18 -14.64 -0.85
C ALA A 73 -10.59 -16.02 -0.50
N GLN A 74 -9.84 -16.15 0.60
CA GLN A 74 -9.49 -17.48 1.12
C GLN A 74 -10.69 -18.06 1.88
N PRO A 75 -11.27 -19.19 1.44
CA PRO A 75 -12.30 -19.86 2.21
C PRO A 75 -11.71 -20.32 3.54
N GLU A 76 -12.38 -19.91 4.62
CA GLU A 76 -12.16 -20.46 5.96
C GLU A 76 -12.33 -21.98 5.92
N GLY A 77 -11.23 -22.70 6.07
CA GLY A 77 -11.21 -24.11 6.48
C GLY A 77 -11.73 -25.13 5.48
N GLU A 78 -10.86 -25.61 4.60
CA GLU A 78 -10.84 -27.05 4.31
C GLU A 78 -10.10 -27.77 5.44
N ILE A 79 -10.72 -27.81 6.63
CA ILE A 79 -10.41 -28.91 7.55
C ILE A 79 -11.03 -30.14 6.90
N ARG A 80 -10.19 -30.93 6.21
CA ARG A 80 -10.55 -32.29 5.82
C ARG A 80 -10.82 -33.08 7.10
N THR A 81 -12.08 -33.17 7.50
CA THR A 81 -12.55 -34.23 8.39
C THR A 81 -12.41 -35.54 7.62
N GLU A 82 -11.33 -36.26 7.91
CA GLU A 82 -11.16 -37.67 7.59
C GLU A 82 -12.44 -38.43 8.03
N PRO A 83 -13.17 -39.11 7.13
CA PRO A 83 -14.34 -39.87 7.56
C PRO A 83 -13.88 -41.09 8.36
N GLU A 84 -14.46 -41.23 9.55
CA GLU A 84 -14.28 -42.33 10.50
C GLU A 84 -14.08 -43.70 9.84
N LEU A 85 -12.98 -44.35 10.23
CA LEU A 85 -12.75 -45.78 10.05
C LEU A 85 -13.95 -46.55 10.64
N ARG A 86 -14.68 -47.26 9.77
CA ARG A 86 -15.82 -48.11 10.14
C ARG A 86 -15.38 -49.13 11.21
N PRO A 87 -16.21 -49.42 12.23
CA PRO A 87 -15.86 -50.45 13.20
C PRO A 87 -15.95 -51.83 12.52
N GLU A 88 -14.81 -52.52 12.46
CA GLU A 88 -14.70 -53.94 12.15
C GLU A 88 -15.63 -54.73 13.08
N LYS A 89 -16.70 -55.31 12.52
CA LYS A 89 -17.60 -56.22 13.22
C LYS A 89 -16.91 -57.56 13.39
N ASN A 90 -16.10 -57.70 14.43
CA ASN A 90 -15.77 -59.00 14.99
C ASN A 90 -16.94 -59.49 15.84
N LEU A 91 -17.69 -60.45 15.33
CA LEU A 91 -18.41 -61.40 16.18
C LEU A 91 -17.95 -62.79 15.80
N ASP A 92 -16.86 -63.18 16.46
CA ASP A 92 -16.49 -64.55 16.74
C ASP A 92 -17.70 -65.33 17.29
N LYS A 93 -17.88 -66.56 16.80
CA LYS A 93 -18.26 -67.73 17.60
C LYS A 93 -18.32 -69.02 16.77
N THR A 94 -17.31 -69.86 17.00
CA THR A 94 -17.42 -71.30 17.33
C THR A 94 -18.07 -72.26 16.30
N SER A 95 -17.31 -73.11 15.60
CA SER A 95 -16.75 -74.43 16.03
C SER A 95 -17.62 -75.61 15.52
N PRO A 96 -17.21 -76.89 15.57
CA PRO A 96 -16.13 -77.58 14.85
C PRO A 96 -16.61 -78.87 14.14
N ALA A 97 -15.64 -79.67 13.65
CA ALA A 97 -15.63 -81.10 13.30
C ALA A 97 -15.45 -81.42 11.81
#